data_AF-A0AAV4J230-F1
#
_entry.id   AF-A0AAV4J230-F1
#
_cell.length_a   1.000
_cell.length_b   1.000
_cell.length_c   1.000
_cell.angle_alpha   90.00
_cell.angle_beta   90.00
_cell.angle_gamma   90.00
#
_symmetry.space_group_name_H-M   'P 1'
#
loop_
_entity.id
_entity.type
_entity.pdbx_description
1 polymer ?
#
loop_
_entity_poly.entity_id
_entity_poly.type
_entity_poly.pdbx_seq_one_letter_code
_entity_poly.pdbx_strand_id
1 'polypeptide(L)'
;MVVASLRGQEVAGSKHSRAQIGPLLGEYVATEKIENIYRTNPFVGQIFVDGDSMKPCLMAVVVPDDVYLATWAPSNGFPSSIKEFCNAEGAKKLVLDEMIKEGNNAGMMKFEQVKDIYLEPEVFSIENELLTPTMKNKRVALRRKYASTVEQLYVENGL
;
A
#
# COMPACT_ATOMS: atom_id res chain seq x y z
N MET A 1 7.05 3.85 26.87
CA MET A 1 7.11 2.56 27.60
C MET A 1 5.70 2.19 28.02
N VAL A 2 5.02 1.35 27.24
CA VAL A 2 3.83 0.63 27.72
C VAL A 2 4.07 -0.83 27.39
N VAL A 3 4.17 -1.63 28.44
CA VAL A 3 4.30 -3.08 28.44
C VAL A 3 2.91 -3.63 28.71
N ALA A 4 2.44 -4.58 27.91
CA ALA A 4 1.43 -5.57 28.32
C ALA A 4 1.49 -6.74 27.32
N SER A 5 2.20 -7.82 27.64
CA SER A 5 1.74 -8.97 28.44
C SER A 5 0.77 -9.87 27.65
N LEU A 6 1.35 -10.89 27.01
CA LEU A 6 0.63 -12.01 26.42
C LEU A 6 0.16 -12.96 27.53
N ARG A 7 -1.16 -13.05 27.74
CA ARG A 7 -1.78 -14.26 28.30
C ARG A 7 -3.04 -14.57 27.50
N GLY A 8 -3.11 -15.81 27.04
CA GLY A 8 -4.11 -16.29 26.11
C GLY A 8 -5.53 -16.26 26.67
N GLN A 9 -6.47 -16.01 25.77
CA GLN A 9 -7.81 -16.59 25.80
C GLN A 9 -8.28 -16.76 24.35
N GLU A 10 -8.74 -17.96 24.05
CA GLU A 10 -9.40 -18.33 22.81
C GLU A 10 -10.78 -17.66 22.76
N VAL A 11 -11.10 -16.96 21.65
CA VAL A 11 -12.45 -16.44 21.39
C VAL A 11 -12.83 -16.67 19.93
N ALA A 12 -14.03 -17.18 19.77
CA ALA A 12 -14.63 -17.65 18.55
C ALA A 12 -14.94 -16.54 17.53
N GLY A 13 -14.83 -16.90 16.24
CA GLY A 13 -15.75 -16.46 15.20
C GLY A 13 -15.80 -14.97 14.82
N SER A 14 -14.79 -14.50 14.09
CA SER A 14 -14.98 -13.50 13.02
C SER A 14 -13.77 -13.54 12.08
N LYS A 15 -13.98 -13.77 10.78
CA LYS A 15 -12.92 -13.75 9.75
C LYS A 15 -12.46 -12.31 9.52
N HIS A 16 -11.80 -11.71 10.50
CA HIS A 16 -11.12 -10.43 10.36
C HIS A 16 -9.69 -10.67 9.88
N SER A 17 -9.33 -9.92 8.85
CA SER A 17 -8.00 -9.51 8.44
C SER A 17 -6.90 -9.91 9.42
N ARG A 18 -6.08 -10.90 9.05
CA ARG A 18 -4.96 -11.33 9.90
C ARG A 18 -3.98 -10.18 10.05
N ALA A 19 -3.81 -9.80 11.30
CA ALA A 19 -2.80 -8.88 11.76
C ALA A 19 -1.39 -9.26 11.27
N GLN A 20 -0.63 -8.32 10.70
CA GLN A 20 0.80 -8.50 10.39
C GLN A 20 1.67 -7.75 11.41
N ILE A 21 2.77 -8.37 11.79
CA ILE A 21 3.77 -7.80 12.70
C ILE A 21 4.51 -6.71 11.92
N GLY A 22 4.49 -5.50 12.46
CA GLY A 22 5.05 -4.31 11.83
C GLY A 22 6.58 -4.17 12.02
N PRO A 23 7.12 -3.05 11.52
CA PRO A 23 8.56 -2.79 11.37
C PRO A 23 9.37 -2.56 12.66
N LEU A 24 8.69 -2.42 13.80
CA LEU A 24 9.27 -2.38 15.12
C LEU A 24 8.78 -3.60 15.89
N LEU A 25 9.70 -4.36 16.48
CA LEU A 25 9.41 -5.58 17.22
C LEU A 25 8.25 -5.35 18.22
N GLY A 26 7.05 -5.80 17.87
CA GLY A 26 5.86 -5.74 18.73
C GLY A 26 4.77 -4.73 18.36
N GLU A 27 4.95 -3.88 17.34
CA GLU A 27 3.88 -2.97 16.90
C GLU A 27 3.00 -3.61 15.83
N TYR A 28 1.69 -3.63 16.09
CA TYR A 28 0.70 -4.14 15.16
C TYR A 28 0.31 -3.06 14.16
N VAL A 29 0.59 -3.29 12.87
CA VAL A 29 0.18 -2.37 11.80
C VAL A 29 -1.02 -2.98 11.07
N ALA A 30 -2.18 -2.33 11.22
CA ALA A 30 -3.38 -2.68 10.48
C ALA A 30 -3.29 -2.12 9.05
N THR A 31 -2.61 -2.85 8.16
CA THR A 31 -2.39 -2.44 6.76
C THR A 31 -3.68 -2.09 6.02
N GLU A 32 -4.79 -2.77 6.32
CA GLU A 32 -6.11 -2.45 5.74
C GLU A 32 -6.62 -1.05 6.14
N LYS A 33 -6.34 -0.59 7.37
CA LYS A 33 -6.67 0.79 7.80
C LYS A 33 -5.87 1.80 6.99
N ILE A 34 -4.57 1.55 6.82
CA ILE A 34 -3.67 2.43 6.07
C ILE A 34 -4.08 2.46 4.59
N GLU A 35 -4.35 1.31 3.99
CA GLU A 35 -4.87 1.18 2.62
C GLU A 35 -6.19 1.95 2.43
N ASN A 36 -7.10 1.90 3.42
CA ASN A 36 -8.35 2.65 3.37
C ASN A 36 -8.13 4.16 3.41
N ILE A 37 -7.17 4.63 4.22
CA ILE A 37 -6.81 6.05 4.29
C ILE A 37 -6.19 6.48 2.96
N TYR A 38 -5.21 5.76 2.41
CA TYR A 38 -4.61 6.16 1.13
C TYR A 38 -5.59 6.16 -0.04
N ARG A 39 -6.60 5.29 -0.02
CA ARG A 39 -7.68 5.28 -1.03
C ARG A 39 -8.61 6.49 -0.99
N THR A 40 -8.49 7.38 0.00
CA THR A 40 -9.18 8.69 -0.07
C THR A 40 -8.50 9.64 -1.05
N ASN A 41 -7.24 9.37 -1.43
CA ASN A 41 -6.54 10.16 -2.43
C ASN A 41 -7.04 9.81 -3.85
N PRO A 42 -7.39 10.80 -4.69
CA PRO A 42 -7.88 10.55 -6.04
C PRO A 42 -6.91 9.82 -6.97
N PHE A 43 -5.59 9.88 -6.72
CA PHE A 43 -4.62 9.14 -7.52
C PHE A 43 -4.63 7.63 -7.23
N VAL A 44 -5.18 7.17 -6.10
CA VAL A 44 -5.06 5.78 -5.65
C VAL A 44 -6.33 5.00 -5.99
N GLY A 45 -6.30 4.26 -7.11
CA GLY A 45 -7.40 3.37 -7.49
C GLY A 45 -7.38 2.07 -6.68
N GLN A 46 -6.23 1.41 -6.62
CA GLN A 46 -6.00 0.23 -5.77
C GLN A 46 -4.64 0.32 -5.08
N ILE A 47 -4.53 -0.32 -3.92
CA ILE A 47 -3.30 -0.31 -3.15
C ILE A 47 -3.12 -1.62 -2.38
N PHE A 48 -1.88 -2.06 -2.30
CA PHE A 48 -1.41 -3.11 -1.43
C PHE A 48 -0.23 -2.59 -0.61
N VAL A 49 -0.42 -2.47 0.71
CA VAL A 49 0.64 -2.12 1.66
C VAL A 49 1.26 -3.41 2.19
N ASP A 50 2.57 -3.54 2.05
CA ASP A 50 3.34 -4.64 2.61
C ASP A 50 4.20 -4.14 3.78
N GLY A 51 4.10 -4.87 4.88
CA GLY A 51 5.00 -4.75 6.03
C GLY A 51 5.67 -6.09 6.27
N ASP A 52 7.00 -6.09 6.20
CA ASP A 52 7.81 -7.20 6.68
C ASP A 52 8.25 -6.90 8.11
N SER A 53 7.98 -7.83 9.02
CA SER A 53 8.41 -7.76 10.42
C SER A 53 9.92 -7.61 10.62
N MET A 54 10.71 -7.95 9.60
CA MET A 54 12.17 -7.84 9.62
C MET A 54 12.68 -6.52 9.04
N LYS A 55 11.82 -5.71 8.41
CA LYS A 55 12.20 -4.45 7.75
C LYS A 55 11.66 -3.26 8.56
N PRO A 56 12.34 -2.10 8.58
CA PRO A 56 12.01 -1.00 9.50
C PRO A 56 10.92 -0.04 8.99
N CYS A 57 10.31 -0.31 7.84
CA CYS A 57 9.26 0.52 7.27
C CYS A 57 8.30 -0.29 6.39
N LEU A 58 7.21 0.36 5.98
CA LEU A 58 6.23 -0.20 5.05
C LEU A 58 6.54 0.23 3.62
N MET A 59 6.24 -0.64 2.67
CA MET A 59 6.25 -0.34 1.23
C MET A 59 4.85 -0.53 0.66
N ALA A 60 4.55 0.08 -0.48
CA ALA A 60 3.27 -0.18 -1.15
C ALA A 60 3.39 -0.36 -2.67
N VAL A 61 2.45 -1.13 -3.19
CA VAL A 61 2.14 -1.22 -4.61
C VAL A 61 0.84 -0.46 -4.86
N VAL A 62 0.87 0.50 -5.76
CA VAL A 62 -0.25 1.40 -6.05
C VAL A 62 -0.63 1.25 -7.51
N VAL A 63 -1.89 0.96 -7.78
CA VAL A 63 -2.49 1.08 -9.10
C VAL A 63 -3.14 2.46 -9.18
N PRO A 64 -2.67 3.35 -10.06
CA PRO A 64 -3.30 4.66 -10.24
C PRO A 64 -4.76 4.56 -10.68
N ASP A 65 -5.59 5.51 -10.27
CA ASP A 65 -6.98 5.61 -10.72
C ASP A 65 -7.05 6.10 -12.18
N ASP A 66 -7.61 5.29 -13.07
CA ASP A 66 -7.70 5.59 -14.51
C ASP A 66 -8.62 6.77 -14.80
N VAL A 67 -9.77 6.82 -14.13
CA VAL A 67 -10.78 7.86 -14.33
C VAL A 67 -10.23 9.22 -13.93
N TYR A 68 -9.60 9.30 -12.75
CA TYR A 68 -8.99 10.53 -12.28
C TYR A 68 -7.83 10.95 -13.18
N LEU A 69 -6.91 10.04 -13.54
CA LEU A 69 -5.80 10.36 -14.43
C LEU A 69 -6.27 10.86 -15.80
N ALA A 70 -7.31 10.27 -16.38
CA ALA A 70 -7.86 10.69 -17.66
C ALA A 70 -8.32 12.16 -17.65
N THR A 71 -8.77 12.66 -16.51
CA THR A 71 -9.22 14.06 -16.35
C THR A 71 -8.12 15.01 -15.89
N TRP A 72 -7.24 14.56 -15.00
CA TRP A 72 -6.21 15.38 -14.38
C TRP A 72 -4.96 15.55 -15.26
N ALA A 73 -4.48 14.47 -15.88
CA ALA A 73 -3.20 14.43 -16.57
C ALA A 73 -3.07 15.43 -17.75
N PRO A 74 -4.10 15.65 -18.61
CA PRO A 74 -4.00 16.56 -19.75
C PRO A 74 -3.65 18.01 -19.37
N SER A 75 -4.03 18.46 -18.18
CA SER A 75 -3.76 19.82 -17.69
C SER A 75 -2.48 19.94 -16.86
N ASN A 76 -1.84 18.82 -16.52
CA ASN A 76 -0.72 18.78 -15.57
C ASN A 76 0.58 18.25 -16.18
N GLY A 77 0.62 18.03 -17.50
CA GLY A 77 1.83 17.60 -18.19
C GLY A 77 2.19 16.13 -17.97
N PHE A 78 1.22 15.30 -17.61
CA PHE A 78 1.39 13.85 -17.45
C PHE A 78 0.62 13.08 -18.53
N PRO A 79 1.02 11.83 -18.83
CA PRO A 79 0.22 10.93 -19.66
C PRO A 79 -1.10 10.56 -18.98
N SER A 80 -2.16 10.42 -19.77
CA SER A 80 -3.48 10.02 -19.28
C SER A 80 -3.66 8.50 -19.16
N SER A 81 -2.84 7.71 -19.86
CA SER A 81 -2.89 6.25 -19.73
C SER A 81 -2.12 5.82 -18.47
N ILE A 82 -2.67 4.87 -17.69
CA ILE A 82 -2.00 4.35 -16.49
C ILE A 82 -0.59 3.86 -16.85
N LYS A 83 -0.45 3.09 -17.94
CA LYS A 83 0.82 2.49 -18.34
C LYS A 83 1.91 3.54 -18.60
N GLU A 84 1.59 4.62 -19.31
CA GLU A 84 2.56 5.68 -19.57
C GLU A 84 2.80 6.52 -18.31
N PHE A 85 1.75 6.78 -17.52
CA PHE A 85 1.86 7.51 -16.26
C PHE A 85 2.82 6.82 -15.27
N CYS A 86 2.71 5.50 -15.09
CA CYS A 86 3.60 4.74 -14.21
C CYS A 86 5.09 4.84 -14.60
N ASN A 87 5.39 5.13 -15.87
CA ASN A 87 6.74 5.29 -16.40
C ASN A 87 7.18 6.77 -16.51
N ALA A 88 6.28 7.72 -16.23
CA ALA A 88 6.57 9.14 -16.36
C ALA A 88 7.49 9.62 -15.23
N GLU A 89 8.46 10.46 -15.58
CA GLU A 89 9.36 11.06 -14.62
C GLU A 89 8.55 11.87 -13.58
N GLY A 90 8.84 11.66 -12.30
CA GLY A 90 8.15 12.34 -11.20
C GLY A 90 6.79 11.76 -10.81
N ALA A 91 6.17 10.86 -11.58
CA ALA A 91 4.86 10.29 -11.26
C ALA A 91 4.86 9.53 -9.93
N LYS A 92 5.85 8.66 -9.71
CA LYS A 92 6.07 7.95 -8.44
C LYS A 92 6.14 8.93 -7.26
N LYS A 93 6.92 9.99 -7.41
CA LYS A 93 7.10 11.00 -6.35
C LYS A 93 5.79 11.75 -6.06
N LEU A 94 5.09 12.18 -7.11
CA LEU A 94 3.81 12.87 -7.00
C LEU A 94 2.78 12.05 -6.20
N VAL A 95 2.59 10.79 -6.59
CA VAL A 95 1.61 9.91 -5.93
C VAL A 95 2.02 9.65 -4.48
N LEU A 96 3.30 9.39 -4.21
CA LEU A 96 3.79 9.20 -2.85
C LEU A 96 3.55 10.45 -1.98
N ASP A 97 3.90 11.64 -2.47
CA ASP A 97 3.72 12.89 -1.71
C ASP A 97 2.25 13.14 -1.36
N GLU A 98 1.33 12.91 -2.31
CA GLU A 98 -0.11 13.05 -2.12
C GLU A 98 -0.69 11.98 -1.17
N MET A 99 -0.19 10.75 -1.20
CA MET A 99 -0.51 9.72 -0.21
C MET A 99 -0.05 10.12 1.20
N ILE A 100 1.20 10.57 1.35
CA ILE A 100 1.74 11.00 2.65
C ILE A 100 0.91 12.14 3.23
N LYS A 101 0.49 13.09 2.39
CA LYS A 101 -0.40 14.19 2.77
C LYS A 101 -1.74 13.70 3.30
N GLU A 102 -2.40 12.76 2.61
CA GLU A 102 -3.65 12.14 3.13
C GLU A 102 -3.42 11.42 4.46
N GLY A 103 -2.30 10.70 4.59
CA GLY A 103 -1.94 10.06 5.84
C GLY A 103 -1.75 11.03 7.00
N ASN A 104 -1.09 12.16 6.76
CA ASN A 104 -0.92 13.21 7.76
C ASN A 104 -2.27 13.84 8.15
N ASN A 105 -3.13 14.11 7.17
CA ASN A 105 -4.48 14.63 7.40
C ASN A 105 -5.34 13.68 8.24
N ALA A 106 -5.18 12.37 8.04
CA ALA A 106 -5.85 11.33 8.81
C ALA A 106 -5.20 11.04 10.17
N GLY A 107 -4.12 11.75 10.54
CA GLY A 107 -3.41 11.58 11.81
C GLY A 107 -2.59 10.29 11.90
N MET A 108 -2.16 9.72 10.77
CA MET A 108 -1.27 8.56 10.77
C MET A 108 0.09 8.92 11.38
N MET A 109 0.61 8.00 12.20
CA MET A 109 1.95 8.13 12.75
C MET A 109 3.00 7.88 11.66
N LYS A 110 4.21 8.41 11.86
CA LYS A 110 5.29 8.27 10.86
C LYS A 110 5.63 6.82 10.51
N PHE A 111 5.46 5.89 11.44
CA PHE A 111 5.71 4.46 11.20
C PHE A 111 4.54 3.74 10.50
N GLU A 112 3.34 4.34 10.49
CA GLU A 112 2.21 3.85 9.69
C GLU A 112 2.30 4.31 8.23
N GLN A 113 3.11 5.34 7.95
CA GLN A 113 3.29 5.86 6.59
C GLN A 113 4.24 4.96 5.78
N VAL A 114 3.89 4.72 4.52
CA VAL A 114 4.79 4.01 3.60
C VAL A 114 6.04 4.83 3.32
N LYS A 115 7.19 4.17 3.26
CA LYS A 115 8.47 4.79 2.95
C LYS A 115 8.61 5.07 1.47
N ASP A 116 8.14 4.14 0.64
CA ASP A 116 8.22 4.22 -0.81
C ASP A 116 7.12 3.39 -1.49
N ILE A 117 6.91 3.63 -2.78
CA ILE A 117 5.89 2.95 -3.59
C ILE A 117 6.43 2.44 -4.93
N TYR A 118 5.74 1.42 -5.45
CA TYR A 118 5.79 1.01 -6.85
C TYR A 118 4.46 1.34 -7.53
N LEU A 119 4.52 1.95 -8.72
CA LEU A 119 3.34 2.20 -9.55
C LEU A 119 3.08 1.00 -10.46
N GLU A 120 1.99 0.30 -10.24
CA GLU A 120 1.56 -0.86 -11.00
C GLU A 120 0.60 -0.44 -12.14
N PRO A 121 0.95 -0.71 -13.41
CA PRO A 121 0.06 -0.43 -14.53
C PRO A 121 -1.12 -1.39 -14.72
N GLU A 122 -1.07 -2.60 -14.15
CA GLU A 122 -2.11 -3.62 -14.25
C GLU A 122 -3.03 -3.64 -13.01
N VAL A 123 -4.33 -3.44 -13.22
CA VAL A 123 -5.32 -3.53 -12.14
C VAL A 123 -5.31 -4.90 -11.47
N PHE A 124 -5.43 -4.93 -10.14
CA PHE A 124 -5.71 -6.15 -9.40
C PHE A 124 -7.12 -6.64 -9.75
N SER A 125 -7.25 -7.91 -10.06
CA SER A 125 -8.52 -8.50 -10.47
C SER A 125 -8.69 -9.92 -9.94
N ILE A 126 -9.88 -10.48 -10.17
CA ILE A 126 -10.13 -11.90 -9.86
C ILE A 126 -9.40 -12.78 -10.88
N GLU A 127 -9.36 -12.34 -12.14
CA GLU A 127 -8.77 -13.03 -13.30
C GLU A 127 -7.25 -13.18 -13.16
N ASN A 128 -6.54 -12.14 -12.70
CA ASN A 128 -5.10 -12.26 -12.40
C ASN A 128 -4.81 -12.80 -10.99
N GLU A 129 -5.84 -13.34 -10.33
CA GLU A 129 -5.78 -14.00 -9.03
C GLU A 129 -5.30 -13.12 -7.86
N LEU A 130 -5.31 -11.78 -8.01
CA LEU A 130 -4.87 -10.86 -6.97
C LEU A 130 -5.99 -10.42 -6.03
N LEU A 131 -7.24 -10.58 -6.44
CA LEU A 131 -8.43 -10.34 -5.61
C LEU A 131 -9.19 -11.63 -5.28
N THR A 132 -9.86 -11.62 -4.12
CA THR A 132 -10.90 -12.60 -3.77
C THR A 132 -12.14 -12.36 -4.64
N PRO A 133 -13.07 -13.33 -4.75
CA PRO A 133 -14.36 -13.09 -5.39
C PRO A 133 -15.16 -11.92 -4.78
N THR A 134 -14.84 -11.54 -3.54
CA THR A 134 -15.40 -10.38 -2.84
C THR A 134 -14.58 -9.09 -3.02
N MET A 135 -13.70 -9.04 -4.02
CA MET A 135 -12.87 -7.89 -4.39
C MET A 135 -11.89 -7.42 -3.30
N LYS A 136 -11.52 -8.30 -2.35
CA LYS A 136 -10.48 -8.01 -1.36
C LYS A 136 -9.12 -8.49 -1.83
N ASN A 137 -8.07 -7.76 -1.47
CA ASN A 137 -6.68 -8.14 -1.70
C ASN A 137 -6.38 -9.57 -1.20
N LYS A 138 -5.95 -10.46 -2.10
CA LYS A 138 -5.34 -11.75 -1.73
C LYS A 138 -3.89 -11.51 -1.32
N ARG A 139 -3.68 -11.08 -0.06
CA ARG A 139 -2.36 -10.63 0.44
C ARG A 139 -1.22 -11.61 0.18
N VAL A 140 -1.44 -12.93 0.30
CA VAL A 140 -0.42 -13.94 0.01
C VAL A 140 -0.03 -13.96 -1.48
N ALA A 141 -1.00 -13.83 -2.38
CA ALA A 141 -0.75 -13.80 -3.82
C ALA A 141 -0.05 -12.49 -4.23
N LEU A 142 -0.51 -11.35 -3.71
CA LEU A 142 0.10 -10.04 -3.91
C LEU A 142 1.55 -10.01 -3.43
N ARG A 143 1.82 -10.46 -2.19
CA ARG A 143 3.18 -10.56 -1.66
C ARG A 143 4.08 -11.43 -2.54
N ARG A 144 3.56 -12.54 -3.05
CA ARG A 144 4.32 -13.41 -3.95
C ARG A 144 4.60 -12.74 -5.30
N LYS A 145 3.61 -12.06 -5.91
CA LYS A 145 3.77 -11.34 -7.18
C LYS A 145 4.80 -10.21 -7.05
N TYR A 146 4.77 -9.47 -5.95
CA TYR A 146 5.56 -8.25 -5.77
C TYR A 146 6.80 -8.41 -4.88
N ALA A 147 7.19 -9.65 -4.53
CA ALA A 147 8.31 -9.89 -3.62
C ALA A 147 9.62 -9.21 -4.08
N SER A 148 9.99 -9.40 -5.35
CA SER A 148 11.20 -8.78 -5.92
C SER A 148 11.10 -7.26 -6.02
N THR A 149 9.92 -6.75 -6.36
CA THR A 149 9.67 -5.31 -6.49
C THR A 149 9.78 -4.61 -5.14
N VAL A 150 9.16 -5.17 -4.10
CA VAL A 150 9.24 -4.64 -2.74
C VAL A 150 10.66 -4.74 -2.19
N GLU A 151 11.38 -5.82 -2.46
CA GLU A 151 12.80 -5.92 -2.07
C GLU A 151 13.65 -4.83 -2.76
N GLN A 152 13.40 -4.57 -4.04
CA GLN A 152 14.08 -3.49 -4.75
C GLN A 152 13.78 -2.12 -4.13
N LEU A 153 12.54 -1.85 -3.69
CA LEU A 153 12.22 -0.61 -2.99
C LEU A 153 13.01 -0.47 -1.69
N TYR A 154 13.20 -1.55 -0.94
CA TYR A 154 14.08 -1.52 0.25
C TYR A 154 15.51 -1.16 -0.13
N VAL A 155 16.09 -1.82 -1.13
CA VAL A 155 17.45 -1.57 -1.60
C VAL A 155 17.64 -0.11 -2.07
N GLU A 156 16.68 0.43 -2.84
CA GLU A 156 16.69 1.82 -3.31
C GLU A 156 16.64 2.84 -2.15
N ASN A 157 16.08 2.43 -1.01
CA ASN A 157 16.01 3.22 0.21
C ASN A 157 17.16 2.92 1.20
N GLY A 158 18.14 2.10 0.82
CA GLY A 158 19.30 1.75 1.63
C GLY A 158 19.00 0.77 2.77
N LEU A 159 18.01 -0.12 2.59
CA LEU A 159 17.49 -1.07 3.58
C LEU A 159 17.57 -2.53 3.11
#